data_AF-A0A357AD67-F1
#
_entry.id   AF-A0A357AD67-F1
#
_cell.length_a   1.000
_cell.length_b   1.000
_cell.length_c   1.000
_cell.angle_alpha   90.00
_cell.angle_beta   90.00
_cell.angle_gamma   90.00
#
_symmetry.space_group_name_H-M   'P 1'
#
loop_
_entity.id
_entity.type
_entity.pdbx_description
1 polymer ?
#
loop_
_entity_poly.entity_id
_entity_poly.type
_entity_poly.pdbx_seq_one_letter_code
_entity_poly.pdbx_strand_id
1 'polypeptide(L)'
;MKRGNSLISIWRQQKMQSIIAHGVPRYNAIESDINTIKNEADLIVTSTFVGFVARQFQSHKKVQIDWEAPPKNEKEEWNSEKQEYLQVIARLNTILGTQGYVSVGQSPDSTAHGIIVGLPSELSERERNEARNYMVPRDPGTRSYSLPGIGVSLCELVATSSEEYFGEGIDQRGAYIGMLMSEDRSHMSSQIVEPTHRVYVNHNPWKPTAEYQGWGTMRASLGKNQTDLARNSTNNSVKNPTDKFGKAPSPEKWNSSEYRIGYLHGMTIAIGHATYRNNEERRQRYWPVEVIAGTKTTKVASCFACTTYMIAAGFPPTSMHLGRSESWVPPAFGYLETAEMSHRIVSQGTREQFRDYYRSLDQEKVIDSQINFVNVWRDNIFSYIDTGFKILANAKINETMNLPLRRLEDILSPKLFNSSEEHKEKVSNMYLDALTVHKKDWERLKNVFGI
;
A
#
# COMPACT_ATOMS: atom_id res chain seq x y z
N MET A 1 -21.62 -22.07 42.50
CA MET A 1 -21.99 -21.46 41.20
C MET A 1 -20.91 -21.76 40.18
N LYS A 2 -21.14 -22.75 39.30
CA LYS A 2 -20.21 -23.11 38.21
C LYS A 2 -20.59 -22.29 36.98
N ARG A 3 -19.60 -21.59 36.41
CA ARG A 3 -19.73 -20.73 35.22
C ARG A 3 -20.16 -21.56 34.02
N GLY A 4 -21.23 -21.12 33.35
CA GLY A 4 -21.72 -21.72 32.12
C GLY A 4 -20.68 -21.56 31.01
N ASN A 5 -20.30 -22.67 30.39
CA ASN A 5 -19.59 -22.66 29.12
C ASN A 5 -20.47 -21.96 28.08
N SER A 6 -19.95 -20.93 27.41
CA SER A 6 -20.71 -20.22 26.39
C SER A 6 -21.00 -21.17 25.23
N LEU A 7 -22.18 -21.05 24.62
CA LEU A 7 -22.60 -21.83 23.43
C LEU A 7 -21.54 -21.84 22.31
N ILE A 8 -20.69 -20.81 22.26
CA ILE A 8 -19.58 -20.66 21.32
C ILE A 8 -18.45 -21.68 21.59
N SER A 9 -18.18 -22.05 22.85
CA SER A 9 -17.14 -23.05 23.17
C SER A 9 -17.56 -24.47 22.81
N ILE A 10 -18.86 -24.77 22.95
CA ILE A 10 -19.46 -26.07 22.59
C ILE A 10 -19.47 -26.23 21.07
N TRP A 11 -19.83 -25.18 20.33
CA TRP A 11 -19.79 -25.20 18.86
C TRP A 11 -18.36 -25.38 18.31
N ARG A 12 -17.36 -24.73 18.94
CA ARG A 12 -15.93 -24.90 18.59
C ARG A 12 -15.41 -26.32 18.84
N GLN A 13 -15.80 -26.96 19.95
CA GLN A 13 -15.40 -28.34 20.25
C GLN A 13 -16.05 -29.35 19.31
N GLN A 14 -17.33 -29.18 18.97
CA GLN A 14 -18.03 -30.09 18.06
C GLN A 14 -17.51 -30.00 16.62
N LYS A 15 -17.20 -28.80 16.12
CA LYS A 15 -16.62 -28.60 14.77
C LYS A 15 -15.18 -29.14 14.66
N MET A 16 -14.37 -29.04 15.73
CA MET A 16 -13.03 -29.66 15.74
C MET A 16 -13.08 -31.19 15.84
N GLN A 17 -14.01 -31.77 16.61
CA GLN A 17 -14.10 -33.23 16.69
C GLN A 17 -14.65 -33.87 15.40
N SER A 18 -15.51 -33.17 14.63
CA SER A 18 -15.95 -33.70 13.33
C SER A 18 -14.81 -33.74 12.30
N ILE A 19 -13.86 -32.81 12.37
CA ILE A 19 -12.66 -32.74 11.50
C ILE A 19 -11.69 -33.88 11.80
N ILE A 20 -11.52 -34.23 13.08
CA ILE A 20 -10.60 -35.30 13.51
C ILE A 20 -11.18 -36.70 13.27
N ALA A 21 -12.50 -36.87 13.41
CA ALA A 21 -13.13 -38.19 13.29
C ALA A 21 -13.33 -38.70 11.85
N HIS A 22 -13.23 -37.84 10.82
CA HIS A 22 -13.61 -38.17 9.44
C HIS A 22 -12.46 -38.18 8.43
N GLY A 23 -11.22 -38.42 8.87
CA GLY A 23 -10.08 -38.71 8.01
C GLY A 23 -9.89 -37.71 6.85
N VAL A 24 -9.13 -36.63 7.09
CA VAL A 24 -8.64 -35.64 6.10
C VAL A 24 -9.68 -35.24 5.03
N PRO A 25 -10.30 -34.05 5.13
CA PRO A 25 -11.13 -33.53 4.05
C PRO A 25 -10.34 -33.47 2.74
N ARG A 26 -10.93 -34.10 1.72
CA ARG A 26 -10.51 -34.15 0.32
C ARG A 26 -10.21 -32.73 -0.19
N TYR A 27 -9.15 -32.62 -0.99
CA TYR A 27 -8.63 -31.43 -1.69
C TYR A 27 -9.68 -30.37 -2.09
N ASN A 28 -10.86 -30.79 -2.52
CA ASN A 28 -11.98 -29.95 -2.93
C ASN A 28 -12.50 -29.00 -1.82
N ALA A 29 -12.43 -29.38 -0.54
CA ALA A 29 -12.84 -28.51 0.57
C ALA A 29 -11.84 -27.36 0.79
N ILE A 30 -10.55 -27.62 0.58
CA ILE A 30 -9.47 -26.64 0.71
C ILE A 30 -9.52 -25.65 -0.47
N GLU A 31 -9.79 -26.13 -1.69
CA GLU A 31 -9.97 -25.26 -2.86
C GLU A 31 -11.21 -24.37 -2.76
N SER A 32 -12.35 -24.88 -2.26
CA SER A 32 -13.53 -24.06 -2.01
C SER A 32 -13.25 -22.95 -0.99
N ASP A 33 -12.42 -23.24 0.02
CA ASP A 33 -12.02 -22.25 1.02
C ASP A 33 -11.09 -21.18 0.41
N ILE A 34 -10.11 -21.55 -0.43
CA ILE A 34 -9.20 -20.59 -1.08
C ILE A 34 -9.93 -19.63 -2.03
N ASN A 35 -10.86 -20.14 -2.85
CA ASN A 35 -11.62 -19.28 -3.75
C ASN A 35 -12.57 -18.35 -2.99
N THR A 36 -13.15 -18.83 -1.89
CA THR A 36 -13.97 -17.99 -1.01
C THR A 36 -13.14 -16.85 -0.42
N ILE A 37 -11.94 -17.16 0.07
CA ILE A 37 -10.97 -16.19 0.58
C ILE A 37 -10.62 -15.12 -0.46
N LYS A 38 -10.29 -15.55 -1.69
CA LYS A 38 -9.97 -14.63 -2.79
C LYS A 38 -11.15 -13.72 -3.12
N ASN A 39 -12.37 -14.26 -3.17
CA ASN A 39 -13.58 -13.49 -3.47
C ASN A 39 -13.91 -12.50 -2.35
N GLU A 40 -13.71 -12.87 -1.08
CA GLU A 40 -13.86 -11.96 0.06
C GLU A 40 -12.85 -10.82 -0.01
N ALA A 41 -11.58 -11.12 -0.27
CA ALA A 41 -10.55 -10.09 -0.43
C ALA A 41 -10.86 -9.15 -1.61
N ASP A 42 -11.27 -9.71 -2.76
CA ASP A 42 -11.67 -8.94 -3.94
C ASP A 42 -12.87 -8.04 -3.63
N LEU A 43 -13.87 -8.53 -2.90
CA LEU A 43 -15.03 -7.75 -2.49
C LEU A 43 -14.68 -6.64 -1.50
N ILE A 44 -13.82 -6.89 -0.50
CA ILE A 44 -13.41 -5.88 0.48
C ILE A 44 -12.66 -4.73 -0.19
N VAL A 45 -11.67 -5.05 -1.03
CA VAL A 45 -10.90 -4.02 -1.77
C VAL A 45 -11.82 -3.26 -2.74
N THR A 46 -12.69 -3.96 -3.45
CA THR A 46 -13.64 -3.32 -4.39
C THR A 46 -14.65 -2.43 -3.65
N SER A 47 -15.19 -2.87 -2.51
CA SER A 47 -16.09 -2.07 -1.68
C SER A 47 -15.37 -0.82 -1.17
N THR A 48 -14.15 -0.96 -0.67
CA THR A 48 -13.31 0.18 -0.26
C THR A 48 -13.12 1.16 -1.42
N PHE A 49 -12.81 0.66 -2.63
CA PHE A 49 -12.59 1.52 -3.79
C PHE A 49 -13.85 2.24 -4.25
N VAL A 50 -14.97 1.52 -4.41
CA VAL A 50 -16.25 2.11 -4.83
C VAL A 50 -16.72 3.16 -3.82
N GLY A 51 -16.61 2.88 -2.53
CA GLY A 51 -16.97 3.84 -1.49
C GLY A 51 -16.03 5.05 -1.45
N PHE A 52 -14.73 4.85 -1.66
CA PHE A 52 -13.77 5.94 -1.83
C PHE A 52 -14.21 6.89 -2.96
N VAL A 53 -14.49 6.37 -4.15
CA VAL A 53 -14.91 7.18 -5.31
C VAL A 53 -16.23 7.90 -5.02
N ALA A 54 -17.23 7.19 -4.48
CA ALA A 54 -18.51 7.78 -4.11
C ALA A 54 -18.36 8.95 -3.13
N ARG A 55 -17.48 8.82 -2.12
CA ARG A 55 -17.19 9.89 -1.16
C ARG A 55 -16.47 11.09 -1.80
N GLN A 56 -15.59 10.87 -2.77
CA GLN A 56 -14.97 11.96 -3.53
C GLN A 56 -16.04 12.74 -4.33
N PHE A 57 -16.97 12.03 -4.98
CA PHE A 57 -18.06 12.64 -5.72
C PHE A 57 -19.04 13.43 -4.85
N GLN A 58 -19.39 12.90 -3.67
CA GLN A 58 -20.18 13.64 -2.66
C GLN A 58 -19.50 14.92 -2.20
N SER A 59 -18.17 14.96 -2.27
CA SER A 59 -17.36 16.15 -1.96
C SER A 59 -17.09 17.04 -3.20
N HIS A 60 -17.79 16.80 -4.32
CA HIS A 60 -17.60 17.48 -5.60
C HIS A 60 -16.17 17.41 -6.16
N LYS A 61 -15.40 16.38 -5.76
CA LYS A 61 -14.03 16.17 -6.25
C LYS A 61 -14.05 15.29 -7.50
N LYS A 62 -13.22 15.66 -8.47
CA LYS A 62 -12.98 14.81 -9.65
C LYS A 62 -12.10 13.63 -9.23
N VAL A 63 -12.39 12.45 -9.79
CA VAL A 63 -11.58 11.25 -9.60
C VAL A 63 -10.99 10.85 -10.95
N GLN A 64 -9.67 10.81 -11.01
CA GLN A 64 -8.92 10.27 -12.13
C GLN A 64 -8.12 9.08 -11.64
N ILE A 65 -8.15 8.00 -12.41
CA ILE A 65 -7.30 6.83 -12.16
C ILE A 65 -6.39 6.65 -13.36
N ASP A 66 -5.10 6.62 -13.11
CA ASP A 66 -4.09 6.57 -14.14
C ASP A 66 -3.75 5.13 -14.51
N TRP A 67 -3.78 4.85 -15.81
CA TRP A 67 -3.31 3.59 -16.37
C TRP A 67 -1.78 3.62 -16.48
N GLU A 68 -1.11 2.54 -16.08
CA GLU A 68 0.34 2.40 -16.21
C GLU A 68 0.73 2.30 -17.70
N ALA A 69 1.77 3.02 -18.13
CA ALA A 69 2.25 2.89 -19.50
C ALA A 69 2.99 1.55 -19.67
N PRO A 70 2.77 0.82 -20.78
CA PRO A 70 3.56 -0.37 -21.09
C PRO A 70 5.04 -0.04 -21.21
N PRO A 71 5.94 -0.95 -20.79
CA PRO A 71 7.32 -0.93 -21.26
C PRO A 71 7.34 -0.94 -22.80
N LYS A 72 8.33 -0.25 -23.41
CA LYS A 72 8.42 -0.07 -24.88
C LYS A 72 8.29 -1.37 -25.70
N ASN A 73 8.64 -2.51 -25.11
CA ASN A 73 8.72 -3.81 -25.76
C ASN A 73 7.50 -4.73 -25.52
N GLU A 74 6.46 -4.29 -24.79
CA GLU A 74 5.32 -5.14 -24.37
C GLU A 74 3.95 -4.65 -24.91
N LYS A 75 3.92 -3.89 -26.01
CA LYS A 75 2.72 -3.13 -26.43
C LYS A 75 1.45 -3.96 -26.70
N GLU A 76 1.57 -5.19 -27.20
CA GLU A 76 0.40 -5.98 -27.63
C GLU A 76 -0.41 -6.54 -26.45
N GLU A 77 0.24 -7.22 -25.51
CA GLU A 77 -0.41 -7.75 -24.29
C GLU A 77 -1.08 -6.63 -23.48
N TRP A 78 -0.41 -5.48 -23.39
CA TRP A 78 -0.92 -4.30 -22.69
C TRP A 78 -2.13 -3.64 -23.35
N ASN A 79 -2.30 -3.78 -24.66
CA ASN A 79 -3.51 -3.28 -25.31
C ASN A 79 -4.73 -4.09 -24.87
N SER A 80 -4.59 -5.41 -24.71
CA SER A 80 -5.67 -6.26 -24.18
C SER A 80 -5.99 -5.91 -22.73
N GLU A 81 -4.98 -5.85 -21.86
CA GLU A 81 -5.20 -5.46 -20.45
C GLU A 81 -5.83 -4.06 -20.34
N LYS A 82 -5.41 -3.11 -21.19
CA LYS A 82 -5.98 -1.75 -21.21
C LYS A 82 -7.46 -1.76 -21.58
N GLN A 83 -7.89 -2.60 -22.54
CA GLN A 83 -9.31 -2.69 -22.87
C GLN A 83 -10.13 -3.25 -21.71
N GLU A 84 -9.64 -4.30 -21.05
CA GLU A 84 -10.30 -4.84 -19.84
C GLU A 84 -10.38 -3.78 -18.74
N TYR A 85 -9.29 -3.04 -18.51
CA TYR A 85 -9.26 -1.94 -17.56
C TYR A 85 -10.29 -0.86 -17.89
N LEU A 86 -10.40 -0.45 -19.15
CA LEU A 86 -11.40 0.51 -19.60
C LEU A 86 -12.83 0.00 -19.38
N GLN A 87 -13.08 -1.30 -19.61
CA GLN A 87 -14.38 -1.92 -19.31
C GLN A 87 -14.67 -1.90 -17.81
N VAL A 88 -13.68 -2.16 -16.95
CA VAL A 88 -13.80 -2.05 -15.49
C VAL A 88 -14.20 -0.64 -15.08
N ILE A 89 -13.55 0.40 -15.63
CA ILE A 89 -13.90 1.79 -15.30
C ILE A 89 -15.26 2.20 -15.87
N ALA A 90 -15.62 1.76 -17.07
CA ALA A 90 -16.96 1.96 -17.62
C ALA A 90 -18.05 1.33 -16.74
N ARG A 91 -17.79 0.11 -16.24
CA ARG A 91 -18.71 -0.58 -15.33
C ARG A 91 -18.80 0.09 -13.97
N LEU A 92 -17.67 0.56 -13.42
CA LEU A 92 -17.64 1.36 -12.20
C LEU A 92 -18.50 2.62 -12.35
N ASN A 93 -18.34 3.38 -13.44
CA ASN A 93 -19.16 4.56 -13.72
C ASN A 93 -20.65 4.22 -13.83
N THR A 94 -20.98 3.06 -14.41
CA THR A 94 -22.37 2.57 -14.46
C THR A 94 -22.92 2.28 -13.06
N ILE A 95 -22.14 1.63 -12.20
CA ILE A 95 -22.51 1.29 -10.81
C ILE A 95 -22.69 2.55 -9.96
N LEU A 96 -21.82 3.55 -10.13
CA LEU A 96 -21.89 4.83 -9.42
C LEU A 96 -23.04 5.74 -9.93
N GLY A 97 -23.55 5.47 -11.14
CA GLY A 97 -24.70 6.18 -11.71
C GLY A 97 -24.43 7.67 -11.91
N THR A 98 -25.32 8.52 -11.42
CA THR A 98 -25.27 9.98 -11.62
C THR A 98 -24.38 10.72 -10.60
N GLN A 99 -23.71 10.01 -9.69
CA GLN A 99 -22.91 10.65 -8.64
C GLN A 99 -21.71 11.42 -9.21
N GLY A 100 -21.16 10.96 -10.34
CA GLY A 100 -20.00 11.58 -10.98
C GLY A 100 -19.44 10.70 -12.09
N TYR A 101 -18.24 11.04 -12.56
CA TYR A 101 -17.55 10.29 -13.60
C TYR A 101 -16.07 10.12 -13.26
N VAL A 102 -15.62 8.87 -13.22
CA VAL A 102 -14.22 8.51 -13.08
C VAL A 102 -13.57 8.60 -14.45
N SER A 103 -12.58 9.48 -14.59
CA SER A 103 -11.76 9.56 -15.79
C SER A 103 -10.60 8.57 -15.72
N VAL A 104 -10.23 8.03 -16.88
CA VAL A 104 -8.99 7.28 -17.05
C VAL A 104 -7.94 8.22 -17.59
N GLY A 105 -6.90 8.46 -16.80
CA GLY A 105 -5.69 9.13 -17.26
C GLY A 105 -4.62 8.11 -17.67
N GLN A 106 -3.47 8.62 -18.07
CA GLN A 106 -2.28 7.82 -18.32
C GLN A 106 -1.21 8.29 -17.35
N SER A 107 -0.64 7.36 -16.58
CA SER A 107 0.55 7.65 -15.79
C SER A 107 1.63 8.13 -16.76
N PRO A 108 2.35 9.21 -16.44
CA PRO A 108 3.49 9.64 -17.22
C PRO A 108 4.41 8.45 -17.53
N ASP A 109 4.79 8.29 -18.80
CA ASP A 109 5.79 7.31 -19.21
C ASP A 109 7.15 7.84 -18.80
N SER A 110 7.62 7.42 -17.63
CA SER A 110 8.92 7.83 -17.14
C SER A 110 9.97 6.78 -17.50
N THR A 111 10.35 6.68 -18.77
CA THR A 111 11.58 5.95 -19.11
C THR A 111 12.83 6.57 -18.49
N ALA A 112 12.71 7.76 -17.87
CA ALA A 112 13.72 8.33 -16.98
C ALA A 112 13.07 9.27 -15.94
N HIS A 113 12.91 8.79 -14.69
CA HIS A 113 12.90 9.63 -13.48
C HIS A 113 11.61 10.42 -13.18
N GLY A 114 10.46 9.77 -13.20
CA GLY A 114 9.20 10.40 -12.80
C GLY A 114 9.10 10.63 -11.29
N ILE A 115 8.31 11.63 -10.91
CA ILE A 115 8.16 12.08 -9.51
C ILE A 115 6.69 12.20 -9.17
N ILE A 116 6.25 11.59 -8.07
CA ILE A 116 4.95 11.77 -7.44
C ILE A 116 5.08 12.84 -6.35
N VAL A 117 4.10 13.72 -6.19
CA VAL A 117 4.13 14.73 -5.13
C VAL A 117 2.88 14.56 -4.28
N GLY A 118 3.05 14.45 -2.95
CA GLY A 118 1.95 14.60 -2.01
C GLY A 118 1.67 16.08 -1.82
N LEU A 119 0.49 16.52 -2.26
CA LEU A 119 0.12 17.93 -2.23
C LEU A 119 -0.76 18.23 -1.01
N PRO A 120 -0.43 19.23 -0.17
CA PRO A 120 -1.30 19.65 0.92
C PRO A 120 -2.71 19.96 0.42
N SER A 121 -3.70 19.47 1.16
CA SER A 121 -5.12 19.65 0.83
C SER A 121 -5.55 21.13 0.78
N GLU A 122 -4.81 22.00 1.48
CA GLU A 122 -5.00 23.45 1.56
C GLU A 122 -4.73 24.19 0.24
N LEU A 123 -3.96 23.58 -0.68
CA LEU A 123 -3.67 24.21 -1.96
C LEU A 123 -4.92 24.45 -2.79
N SER A 124 -4.92 25.53 -3.57
CA SER A 124 -5.92 25.76 -4.59
C SER A 124 -5.81 24.71 -5.71
N GLU A 125 -6.92 24.48 -6.43
CA GLU A 125 -6.91 23.56 -7.58
C GLU A 125 -5.95 24.03 -8.68
N ARG A 126 -5.74 25.34 -8.81
CA ARG A 126 -4.74 25.92 -9.72
C ARG A 126 -3.33 25.50 -9.32
N GLU A 127 -2.94 25.68 -8.07
CA GLU A 127 -1.60 25.28 -7.57
C GLU A 127 -1.39 23.77 -7.71
N ARG A 128 -2.42 22.96 -7.44
CA ARG A 128 -2.32 21.50 -7.67
C ARG A 128 -2.11 21.15 -9.13
N ASN A 129 -2.83 21.81 -10.04
CA ASN A 129 -2.67 21.59 -11.48
C ASN A 129 -1.32 22.09 -12.00
N GLU A 130 -0.83 23.21 -11.47
CA GLU A 130 0.52 23.67 -11.76
C GLU A 130 1.53 22.62 -11.31
N ALA A 131 1.50 22.16 -10.05
CA ALA A 131 2.39 21.11 -9.54
C ALA A 131 2.36 19.82 -10.39
N ARG A 132 1.17 19.38 -10.84
CA ARG A 132 1.02 18.23 -11.75
C ARG A 132 1.79 18.41 -13.07
N ASN A 133 1.74 19.61 -13.65
CA ASN A 133 2.43 19.91 -14.91
C ASN A 133 3.97 19.89 -14.79
N TYR A 134 4.50 19.91 -13.57
CA TYR A 134 5.95 19.82 -13.31
C TYR A 134 6.44 18.41 -13.01
N MET A 135 5.55 17.39 -13.01
CA MET A 135 5.92 16.00 -12.74
C MET A 135 6.44 15.23 -13.95
N VAL A 136 6.26 15.78 -15.14
CA VAL A 136 6.69 15.18 -16.41
C VAL A 136 7.79 16.07 -17.00
N PRO A 137 8.98 15.53 -17.28
CA PRO A 137 10.04 16.35 -17.86
C PRO A 137 9.57 16.78 -19.25
N ARG A 138 9.55 18.08 -19.51
CA ARG A 138 9.04 18.65 -20.77
C ARG A 138 9.85 18.22 -21.99
N ASP A 139 11.11 17.86 -21.78
CA ASP A 139 12.00 17.33 -22.80
C ASP A 139 12.79 16.16 -22.16
N PRO A 140 12.76 14.95 -22.74
CA PRO A 140 13.51 13.79 -22.25
C PRO A 140 15.03 14.03 -22.14
N GLY A 141 15.55 15.05 -22.82
CA GLY A 141 16.94 15.49 -22.70
C GLY A 141 17.23 16.49 -21.58
N THR A 142 16.21 17.23 -21.11
CA THR A 142 16.39 18.21 -20.02
C THR A 142 16.07 17.57 -18.68
N ARG A 143 17.14 17.28 -17.94
CA ARG A 143 17.10 16.90 -16.52
C ARG A 143 16.80 18.13 -15.66
N SER A 144 15.67 18.81 -15.85
CA SER A 144 15.25 19.86 -14.92
C SER A 144 13.74 19.90 -14.70
N TYR A 145 13.33 19.62 -13.46
CA TYR A 145 12.00 19.95 -12.95
C TYR A 145 12.10 21.23 -12.13
N SER A 146 11.30 22.24 -12.44
CA SER A 146 11.23 23.49 -11.67
C SER A 146 9.82 23.68 -11.12
N LEU A 147 9.58 23.29 -9.87
CA LEU A 147 8.29 23.57 -9.21
C LEU A 147 8.20 25.10 -8.94
N PRO A 148 7.05 25.77 -9.17
CA PRO A 148 6.90 27.19 -8.92
C PRO A 148 7.17 27.50 -7.44
N GLY A 149 8.07 28.44 -7.16
CA GLY A 149 8.47 28.79 -5.78
C GLY A 149 9.53 27.87 -5.17
N ILE A 150 9.78 26.68 -5.74
CA ILE A 150 10.83 25.76 -5.30
C ILE A 150 11.93 25.80 -6.36
N GLY A 151 12.87 26.74 -6.21
CA GLY A 151 13.85 27.04 -7.26
C GLY A 151 14.97 26.01 -7.47
N VAL A 152 14.73 24.73 -7.23
CA VAL A 152 15.69 23.64 -7.37
C VAL A 152 15.33 22.78 -8.58
N SER A 153 16.33 22.40 -9.38
CA SER A 153 16.19 21.33 -10.38
C SER A 153 16.07 19.99 -9.66
N LEU A 154 14.85 19.49 -9.48
CA LEU A 154 14.57 18.23 -8.78
C LEU A 154 15.32 17.03 -9.40
N CYS A 155 15.68 17.14 -10.68
CA CYS A 155 16.45 16.15 -11.41
C CYS A 155 17.91 16.01 -10.95
N GLU A 156 18.59 17.10 -10.55
CA GLU A 156 19.99 16.99 -10.09
C GLU A 156 20.07 16.12 -8.85
N LEU A 157 19.09 16.30 -7.96
CA LEU A 157 18.91 15.56 -6.73
C LEU A 157 18.61 14.08 -6.99
N VAL A 158 17.64 13.79 -7.88
CA VAL A 158 17.25 12.41 -8.20
C VAL A 158 18.38 11.67 -8.93
N ALA A 159 19.03 12.31 -9.90
CA ALA A 159 20.09 11.69 -10.71
C ALA A 159 21.37 11.40 -9.91
N THR A 160 21.79 12.30 -9.01
CA THR A 160 22.90 12.00 -8.09
C THR A 160 22.48 10.95 -7.06
N SER A 161 21.22 11.00 -6.58
CA SER A 161 20.72 10.02 -5.61
C SER A 161 20.63 8.60 -6.17
N SER A 162 20.27 8.40 -7.45
CA SER A 162 20.04 7.05 -7.99
C SER A 162 21.32 6.25 -8.24
N GLU A 163 22.36 6.88 -8.80
CA GLU A 163 23.60 6.20 -9.19
C GLU A 163 24.56 5.99 -8.01
N GLU A 164 24.69 6.96 -7.11
CA GLU A 164 25.68 6.93 -6.02
C GLU A 164 25.21 6.09 -4.82
N TYR A 165 23.90 6.00 -4.58
CA TYR A 165 23.39 5.55 -3.28
C TYR A 165 22.86 4.12 -3.23
N PHE A 166 22.48 3.56 -4.38
CA PHE A 166 21.63 2.36 -4.39
C PHE A 166 22.27 1.10 -4.98
N GLY A 167 23.43 1.22 -5.63
CA GLY A 167 24.17 0.09 -6.20
C GLY A 167 23.37 -0.71 -7.24
N GLU A 168 23.90 -1.87 -7.64
CA GLU A 168 23.36 -2.72 -8.74
C GLU A 168 21.96 -3.36 -8.47
N GLY A 169 21.26 -2.99 -7.38
CA GLY A 169 20.02 -3.65 -6.96
C GLY A 169 18.72 -2.89 -7.26
N ILE A 170 18.78 -1.57 -7.49
CA ILE A 170 17.56 -0.73 -7.53
C ILE A 170 16.78 -0.76 -8.84
N ASP A 171 17.33 -1.38 -9.87
CA ASP A 171 16.66 -1.52 -11.16
C ASP A 171 15.59 -2.64 -11.16
N GLN A 172 14.67 -2.59 -10.19
CA GLN A 172 13.49 -3.43 -10.12
C GLN A 172 12.22 -2.59 -10.34
N ARG A 173 11.16 -3.26 -10.81
CA ARG A 173 9.85 -2.63 -11.03
C ARG A 173 9.17 -2.36 -9.69
N GLY A 174 8.65 -1.13 -9.52
CA GLY A 174 8.02 -0.68 -8.29
C GLY A 174 8.98 -0.18 -7.22
N ALA A 175 10.22 0.16 -7.59
CA ALA A 175 11.18 0.76 -6.69
C ALA A 175 10.91 2.27 -6.54
N TYR A 176 10.39 2.64 -5.38
CA TYR A 176 10.06 4.02 -5.00
C TYR A 176 10.84 4.44 -3.77
N ILE A 177 11.10 5.74 -3.72
CA ILE A 177 11.73 6.40 -2.59
C ILE A 177 10.87 7.60 -2.21
N GLY A 178 10.40 7.64 -0.97
CA GLY A 178 9.84 8.85 -0.40
C GLY A 178 10.97 9.82 -0.07
N MET A 179 10.79 11.09 -0.36
CA MET A 179 11.70 12.15 0.03
C MET A 179 10.94 13.28 0.67
N LEU A 180 11.59 13.97 1.59
CA LEU A 180 11.08 15.22 2.16
C LEU A 180 11.80 16.40 1.52
N MET A 181 11.06 17.22 0.78
CA MET A 181 11.56 18.47 0.23
C MET A 181 11.22 19.65 1.12
N SER A 182 12.06 20.67 1.12
CA SER A 182 11.81 21.94 1.77
C SER A 182 11.83 23.10 0.77
N GLU A 183 11.06 24.15 1.03
CA GLU A 183 11.13 25.40 0.26
C GLU A 183 12.45 26.16 0.47
N ASP A 184 13.08 26.04 1.65
CA ASP A 184 14.38 26.65 1.91
C ASP A 184 15.53 25.76 1.41
N ARG A 185 16.29 26.28 0.46
CA ARG A 185 17.46 25.62 -0.13
C ARG A 185 18.57 25.35 0.88
N SER A 186 18.67 26.15 1.94
CA SER A 186 19.71 26.00 2.96
C SER A 186 19.56 24.69 3.75
N HIS A 187 18.35 24.11 3.76
CA HIS A 187 18.02 22.87 4.44
C HIS A 187 18.09 21.61 3.56
N MET A 188 18.53 21.73 2.30
CA MET A 188 18.62 20.59 1.36
C MET A 188 19.56 19.47 1.81
N SER A 189 20.59 19.78 2.62
CA SER A 189 21.48 18.77 3.19
C SER A 189 20.80 17.84 4.21
N SER A 190 19.58 18.17 4.65
CA SER A 190 18.78 17.41 5.63
C SER A 190 17.64 16.59 5.03
N GLN A 191 17.67 16.35 3.71
CA GLN A 191 16.66 15.57 3.02
C GLN A 191 16.62 14.14 3.55
N ILE A 192 15.42 13.75 3.99
CA ILE A 192 15.14 12.40 4.43
C ILE A 192 14.78 11.59 3.20
N VAL A 193 15.48 10.48 3.01
CA VAL A 193 15.26 9.53 1.93
C VAL A 193 14.71 8.25 2.55
N GLU A 194 13.46 7.94 2.27
CA GLU A 194 12.72 6.83 2.83
C GLU A 194 12.47 5.78 1.76
N PRO A 195 13.22 4.66 1.73
CA PRO A 195 12.89 3.55 0.86
C PRO A 195 11.61 2.85 1.35
N THR A 196 11.10 1.90 0.57
CA THR A 196 10.11 0.95 1.08
C THR A 196 10.74 0.05 2.15
N HIS A 197 10.14 -0.01 3.34
CA HIS A 197 10.60 -0.85 4.44
C HIS A 197 9.73 -2.09 4.60
N ARG A 198 10.36 -3.22 4.95
CA ARG A 198 9.64 -4.41 5.42
C ARG A 198 9.43 -4.28 6.91
N VAL A 199 8.21 -4.56 7.38
CA VAL A 199 7.89 -4.55 8.79
C VAL A 199 7.33 -5.89 9.22
N TYR A 200 7.70 -6.30 10.42
CA TYR A 200 7.23 -7.56 10.99
C TYR A 200 6.09 -7.28 11.96
N VAL A 201 4.88 -7.58 11.52
CA VAL A 201 3.67 -7.35 12.28
C VAL A 201 3.41 -8.57 13.16
N ASN A 202 3.57 -8.41 14.49
CA ASN A 202 3.23 -9.42 15.51
C ASN A 202 1.75 -9.32 15.95
N HIS A 203 0.99 -8.37 15.40
CA HIS A 203 -0.34 -8.08 15.89
C HIS A 203 -1.38 -9.11 15.42
N ASN A 204 -2.32 -9.43 16.31
CA ASN A 204 -3.53 -10.24 16.03
C ASN A 204 -4.42 -9.77 14.85
N PRO A 205 -4.46 -8.50 14.39
CA PRO A 205 -5.30 -8.12 13.27
C PRO A 205 -4.82 -8.62 11.91
N TRP A 206 -3.59 -9.17 11.83
CA TRP A 206 -3.08 -9.93 10.68
C TRP A 206 -3.04 -11.44 10.98
N LYS A 207 -3.75 -11.87 12.03
CA LYS A 207 -4.02 -13.27 12.32
C LYS A 207 -5.45 -13.56 11.87
N PRO A 208 -5.65 -13.95 10.59
CA PRO A 208 -6.91 -14.53 10.18
C PRO A 208 -7.40 -15.54 11.22
N THR A 209 -8.71 -15.57 11.49
CA THR A 209 -9.28 -16.62 12.38
C THR A 209 -8.89 -18.00 11.85
N ALA A 210 -9.03 -19.06 12.63
CA ALA A 210 -8.64 -20.42 12.20
C ALA A 210 -9.29 -20.86 10.85
N GLU A 211 -10.36 -20.19 10.41
CA GLU A 211 -11.03 -20.39 9.12
C GLU A 211 -10.34 -19.71 7.92
N TYR A 212 -9.29 -18.91 8.16
CA TYR A 212 -8.68 -18.01 7.18
C TYR A 212 -7.14 -18.18 7.07
N GLN A 213 -6.59 -19.34 7.44
CA GLN A 213 -5.14 -19.64 7.40
C GLN A 213 -4.47 -19.49 6.02
N GLY A 214 -5.22 -19.22 4.94
CA GLY A 214 -4.72 -18.97 3.59
C GLY A 214 -4.47 -17.51 3.20
N TRP A 215 -4.81 -16.53 4.05
CA TRP A 215 -4.56 -15.12 3.74
C TRP A 215 -3.07 -14.79 3.90
N GLY A 216 -2.40 -14.62 2.76
CA GLY A 216 -1.21 -13.77 2.66
C GLY A 216 0.05 -14.17 3.42
N THR A 217 0.24 -15.45 3.68
CA THR A 217 1.61 -15.91 3.87
C THR A 217 2.28 -15.85 2.50
N MET A 218 3.21 -14.92 2.29
CA MET A 218 4.44 -15.31 1.61
C MET A 218 4.99 -16.49 2.40
N ARG A 219 4.61 -17.71 2.04
CA ARG A 219 5.36 -18.87 2.50
C ARG A 219 6.73 -18.66 1.89
N ALA A 220 7.69 -18.33 2.74
CA ALA A 220 9.06 -18.74 2.52
C ALA A 220 8.99 -20.15 1.93
N SER A 221 9.35 -20.30 0.66
CA SER A 221 9.52 -21.63 0.11
C SER A 221 10.62 -22.25 0.95
N LEU A 222 10.25 -23.05 1.94
CA LEU A 222 11.16 -23.99 2.57
C LEU A 222 11.50 -24.98 1.46
N GLY A 223 12.50 -24.62 0.64
CA GLY A 223 13.15 -25.56 -0.24
C GLY A 223 13.64 -26.69 0.66
N LYS A 224 13.01 -27.84 0.56
CA LYS A 224 13.34 -29.02 1.38
C LYS A 224 14.74 -29.59 1.10
N ASN A 225 15.56 -28.95 0.26
CA ASN A 225 16.87 -29.45 -0.17
C ASN A 225 17.99 -28.40 -0.06
N GLN A 226 18.14 -27.72 1.09
CA GLN A 226 19.36 -26.93 1.38
C GLN A 226 20.11 -27.35 2.65
N THR A 227 19.72 -28.46 3.29
CA THR A 227 20.52 -29.06 4.37
C THR A 227 21.85 -29.65 3.87
N ASP A 228 22.03 -29.86 2.56
CA ASP A 228 23.26 -30.42 1.99
C ASP A 228 24.29 -29.37 1.54
N LEU A 229 23.90 -28.09 1.38
CA LEU A 229 24.85 -27.02 1.06
C LEU A 229 25.47 -26.36 2.30
N ALA A 230 24.82 -26.48 3.46
CA ALA A 230 25.29 -25.89 4.72
C ALA A 230 26.41 -26.68 5.42
N ARG A 231 26.76 -27.90 4.96
CA ARG A 231 27.85 -28.69 5.56
C ARG A 231 29.20 -28.56 4.87
N ASN A 232 29.28 -27.94 3.68
CA ASN A 232 30.54 -27.83 2.93
C ASN A 232 31.00 -26.39 2.62
N SER A 233 30.34 -25.34 3.13
CA SER A 233 30.80 -23.96 2.92
C SER A 233 31.66 -23.42 4.08
N THR A 234 32.83 -24.01 4.28
CA THR A 234 33.96 -23.35 4.99
C THR A 234 34.78 -22.46 4.05
N ASN A 235 34.35 -22.25 2.80
CA ASN A 235 35.04 -21.38 1.87
C ASN A 235 34.21 -20.14 1.52
N ASN A 236 34.78 -18.99 1.89
CA ASN A 236 34.46 -17.64 1.44
C ASN A 236 34.08 -17.60 -0.05
N SER A 237 32.81 -17.34 -0.38
CA SER A 237 32.37 -16.53 -1.53
C SER A 237 30.86 -16.65 -1.80
N VAL A 238 30.01 -16.12 -0.92
CA VAL A 238 28.66 -15.73 -1.35
C VAL A 238 28.75 -14.34 -1.98
N LYS A 239 29.24 -14.31 -3.22
CA LYS A 239 29.13 -13.17 -4.14
C LYS A 239 27.78 -13.30 -4.86
N ASN A 240 26.74 -12.61 -4.37
CA ASN A 240 25.71 -11.99 -5.21
C ASN A 240 24.72 -11.19 -4.33
N PRO A 241 24.87 -9.85 -4.25
CA PRO A 241 23.98 -8.98 -3.48
C PRO A 241 22.69 -8.57 -4.21
N THR A 242 22.37 -9.14 -5.37
CA THR A 242 21.37 -8.61 -6.31
C THR A 242 19.90 -8.92 -5.97
N ASP A 243 19.62 -9.80 -5.01
CA ASP A 243 18.25 -10.15 -4.55
C ASP A 243 17.70 -9.22 -3.45
N LYS A 244 18.03 -7.92 -3.47
CA LYS A 244 17.83 -7.05 -2.28
C LYS A 244 16.84 -5.90 -2.37
N PHE A 245 16.23 -5.62 -3.53
CA PHE A 245 15.29 -4.50 -3.64
C PHE A 245 14.03 -4.88 -4.40
N GLY A 246 12.95 -5.23 -3.70
CA GLY A 246 11.64 -5.49 -4.32
C GLY A 246 11.23 -6.98 -4.34
N LYS A 247 12.20 -7.89 -4.23
CA LYS A 247 12.00 -9.25 -3.69
C LYS A 247 13.17 -9.53 -2.78
N ALA A 248 12.90 -9.80 -1.51
CA ALA A 248 13.95 -9.93 -0.51
C ALA A 248 13.93 -11.36 0.08
N PRO A 249 15.09 -11.88 0.51
CA PRO A 249 15.26 -13.29 0.87
C PRO A 249 14.31 -13.72 2.00
N SER A 250 13.82 -14.96 1.86
CA SER A 250 13.12 -15.70 2.90
C SER A 250 14.01 -15.78 4.16
N PRO A 251 13.56 -15.36 5.35
CA PRO A 251 14.35 -15.54 6.56
C PRO A 251 14.44 -17.02 6.91
N GLU A 252 15.63 -17.62 6.78
CA GLU A 252 15.91 -19.03 7.12
C GLU A 252 15.84 -19.35 8.63
N LYS A 253 15.59 -18.36 9.51
CA LYS A 253 15.79 -18.51 10.96
C LYS A 253 14.63 -18.11 11.88
N TRP A 254 13.44 -17.82 11.35
CA TRP A 254 12.33 -17.34 12.17
C TRP A 254 11.15 -18.30 12.11
N ASN A 255 10.57 -18.61 13.28
CA ASN A 255 9.39 -19.47 13.40
C ASN A 255 8.22 -18.77 12.69
N SER A 256 7.94 -19.20 11.46
CA SER A 256 7.07 -18.54 10.47
C SER A 256 5.58 -18.49 10.85
N SER A 257 5.20 -19.03 12.02
CA SER A 257 3.82 -19.04 12.49
C SER A 257 3.37 -17.72 13.16
N GLU A 258 4.29 -16.93 13.73
CA GLU A 258 3.91 -15.81 14.62
C GLU A 258 3.88 -14.43 13.96
N TYR A 259 4.70 -14.20 12.93
CA TYR A 259 4.87 -12.88 12.33
C TYR A 259 4.32 -12.84 10.89
N ARG A 260 3.90 -11.66 10.48
CA ARG A 260 3.55 -11.35 9.09
C ARG A 260 4.44 -10.24 8.55
N ILE A 261 4.67 -10.26 7.23
CA ILE A 261 5.47 -9.25 6.55
C ILE A 261 4.53 -8.23 5.92
N GLY A 262 4.62 -7.00 6.39
CA GLY A 262 4.01 -5.82 5.77
C GLY A 262 5.05 -4.97 5.04
N TYR A 263 4.59 -4.08 4.17
CA TYR A 263 5.42 -3.11 3.47
C TYR A 263 4.96 -1.68 3.80
N LEU A 264 5.89 -0.89 4.34
CA LEU A 264 5.75 0.55 4.48
C LEU A 264 6.37 1.22 3.26
N HIS A 265 5.58 1.97 2.49
CA HIS A 265 6.10 2.67 1.32
C HIS A 265 6.76 4.00 1.72
N GLY A 266 7.83 4.37 1.03
CA GLY A 266 8.61 5.57 1.33
C GLY A 266 7.77 6.86 1.44
N MET A 267 6.84 7.07 0.50
CA MET A 267 5.96 8.25 0.50
C MET A 267 5.14 8.38 1.79
N THR A 268 4.63 7.29 2.36
CA THR A 268 3.78 7.37 3.57
C THR A 268 4.60 7.73 4.81
N ILE A 269 5.87 7.33 4.85
CA ILE A 269 6.82 7.72 5.90
C ILE A 269 7.21 9.19 5.74
N ALA A 270 7.53 9.62 4.50
CA ALA A 270 7.85 11.01 4.19
C ALA A 270 6.74 11.99 4.61
N ILE A 271 5.47 11.60 4.47
CA ILE A 271 4.31 12.38 4.95
C ILE A 271 4.30 12.56 6.46
N GLY A 272 4.66 11.52 7.22
CA GLY A 272 4.78 11.61 8.68
C GLY A 272 5.80 12.66 9.08
N HIS A 273 6.96 12.67 8.41
CA HIS A 273 7.99 13.68 8.62
C HIS A 273 7.54 15.09 8.18
N ALA A 274 6.87 15.22 7.03
CA ALA A 274 6.37 16.49 6.54
C ALA A 274 5.41 17.15 7.51
N THR A 275 4.48 16.38 8.06
CA THR A 275 3.47 16.87 9.00
C THR A 275 4.12 17.37 10.28
N TYR A 276 4.98 16.55 10.89
CA TYR A 276 5.67 16.92 12.11
C TYR A 276 6.41 18.25 11.93
N ARG A 277 7.19 18.38 10.85
CA ARG A 277 7.95 19.60 10.60
C ARG A 277 7.07 20.80 10.28
N ASN A 278 6.02 20.64 9.48
CA ASN A 278 5.10 21.75 9.17
C ASN A 278 4.40 22.30 10.42
N ASN A 279 4.17 21.46 11.44
CA ASN A 279 3.57 21.89 12.71
C ASN A 279 4.55 22.65 13.62
N GLU A 280 5.81 22.20 13.69
CA GLU A 280 6.85 22.80 14.55
C GLU A 280 7.50 24.03 13.88
N GLU A 281 7.78 23.95 12.58
CA GLU A 281 8.55 24.93 11.81
C GLU A 281 7.64 25.81 10.96
N ARG A 282 6.67 26.49 11.59
CA ARG A 282 5.58 27.30 10.97
C ARG A 282 5.98 28.30 9.86
N ARG A 283 7.27 28.56 9.67
CA ARG A 283 7.81 29.46 8.62
C ARG A 283 8.28 28.73 7.36
N GLN A 284 8.28 27.39 7.37
CA GLN A 284 8.86 26.56 6.33
C GLN A 284 7.90 25.44 5.98
N ARG A 285 7.62 25.30 4.68
CA ARG A 285 6.75 24.24 4.18
C ARG A 285 7.60 23.08 3.66
N TYR A 286 7.22 21.90 4.09
CA TYR A 286 7.79 20.64 3.68
C TYR A 286 6.82 19.86 2.81
N TRP A 287 7.37 19.27 1.74
CA TRP A 287 6.65 18.61 0.67
C TRP A 287 7.11 17.15 0.56
N PRO A 288 6.24 16.17 0.86
CA PRO A 288 6.57 14.78 0.62
C PRO A 288 6.50 14.49 -0.88
N VAL A 289 7.56 13.92 -1.44
CA VAL A 289 7.64 13.50 -2.84
C VAL A 289 8.03 12.03 -2.92
N GLU A 290 7.62 11.33 -3.97
CA GLU A 290 8.03 9.97 -4.27
C GLU A 290 8.80 10.03 -5.57
N VAL A 291 10.02 9.51 -5.58
CA VAL A 291 10.84 9.46 -6.78
C VAL A 291 11.00 8.02 -7.22
N ILE A 292 10.99 7.82 -8.53
CA ILE A 292 11.29 6.52 -9.11
C ILE A 292 12.78 6.25 -8.96
N ALA A 293 13.10 5.11 -8.34
CA ALA A 293 14.49 4.75 -8.10
C ALA A 293 15.10 3.92 -9.24
N GLY A 294 14.31 3.07 -9.91
CA GLY A 294 14.78 2.10 -10.91
C GLY A 294 14.30 2.38 -12.33
N THR A 295 15.10 1.99 -13.33
CA THR A 295 14.76 2.19 -14.76
C THR A 295 13.62 1.29 -15.24
N LYS A 296 13.38 0.17 -14.54
CA LYS A 296 12.23 -0.72 -14.77
C LYS A 296 10.91 -0.26 -14.16
N THR A 297 10.92 0.82 -13.38
CA THR A 297 9.69 1.38 -12.79
C THR A 297 9.13 2.43 -13.72
N THR A 298 8.04 2.12 -14.40
CA THR A 298 7.44 2.99 -15.44
C THR A 298 6.24 3.79 -14.95
N LYS A 299 5.77 3.54 -13.72
CA LYS A 299 4.57 4.17 -13.16
C LYS A 299 4.92 5.27 -12.17
N VAL A 300 4.33 6.45 -12.37
CA VAL A 300 4.45 7.65 -11.53
C VAL A 300 3.09 7.91 -10.86
N ALA A 301 2.57 6.90 -10.17
CA ALA A 301 1.27 6.97 -9.50
C ALA A 301 1.32 6.20 -8.18
N SER A 302 0.70 6.75 -7.13
CA SER A 302 0.57 6.05 -5.85
C SER A 302 -0.48 4.95 -5.96
N CYS A 303 -0.19 3.76 -5.40
CA CYS A 303 -1.20 2.69 -5.36
C CYS A 303 -2.42 3.11 -4.53
N PHE A 304 -3.54 2.39 -4.69
CA PHE A 304 -4.77 2.75 -4.00
C PHE A 304 -4.61 2.73 -2.47
N ALA A 305 -3.92 1.74 -1.90
CA ALA A 305 -3.67 1.70 -0.46
C ALA A 305 -2.89 2.92 0.05
N CYS A 306 -1.79 3.30 -0.62
CA CYS A 306 -1.06 4.54 -0.30
C CYS A 306 -1.97 5.77 -0.43
N THR A 307 -2.76 5.86 -1.50
CA THR A 307 -3.69 6.96 -1.75
C THR A 307 -4.67 7.17 -0.59
N THR A 308 -5.21 6.09 -0.02
CA THR A 308 -6.13 6.19 1.13
C THR A 308 -5.46 6.82 2.35
N TYR A 309 -4.22 6.45 2.64
CA TYR A 309 -3.44 7.01 3.75
C TYR A 309 -3.03 8.46 3.48
N MET A 310 -2.53 8.74 2.28
CA MET A 310 -2.13 10.08 1.84
C MET A 310 -3.28 11.08 2.00
N ILE A 311 -4.50 10.69 1.64
CA ILE A 311 -5.71 11.52 1.83
C ILE A 311 -6.04 11.70 3.31
N ALA A 312 -5.94 10.63 4.12
CA ALA A 312 -6.18 10.71 5.56
C ALA A 312 -5.19 11.66 6.26
N ALA A 313 -3.95 11.71 5.78
CA ALA A 313 -2.91 12.62 6.27
C ALA A 313 -2.99 14.03 5.69
N GLY A 314 -3.94 14.31 4.78
CA GLY A 314 -4.10 15.64 4.17
C GLY A 314 -3.12 15.96 3.04
N PHE A 315 -2.44 14.95 2.48
CA PHE A 315 -1.50 15.05 1.36
C PHE A 315 -1.95 14.19 0.17
N PRO A 316 -3.12 14.43 -0.46
CA PRO A 316 -3.57 13.66 -1.62
C PRO A 316 -2.46 13.54 -2.70
N PRO A 317 -2.28 12.36 -3.30
CA PRO A 317 -1.31 12.21 -4.37
C PRO A 317 -1.77 12.98 -5.61
N THR A 318 -0.80 13.46 -6.37
CA THR A 318 -1.04 14.04 -7.69
C THR A 318 -1.60 13.07 -8.71
N SER A 319 -1.28 11.78 -8.56
CA SER A 319 -1.69 10.67 -9.43
C SER A 319 -1.93 9.39 -8.61
N MET A 320 -2.98 8.66 -8.95
CA MET A 320 -3.30 7.36 -8.33
C MET A 320 -3.53 6.29 -9.39
N HIS A 321 -3.22 5.04 -9.07
CA HIS A 321 -3.49 3.91 -9.96
C HIS A 321 -4.02 2.68 -9.20
N LEU A 322 -4.71 1.80 -9.93
CA LEU A 322 -5.24 0.54 -9.42
C LEU A 322 -4.25 -0.63 -9.60
N GLY A 323 -3.01 -0.45 -9.13
CA GLY A 323 -1.98 -1.48 -9.23
C GLY A 323 -1.97 -2.48 -8.09
N ARG A 324 -0.76 -2.91 -7.69
CA ARG A 324 -0.55 -3.89 -6.63
C ARG A 324 -0.33 -3.16 -5.30
N SER A 325 -1.30 -3.26 -4.40
CA SER A 325 -1.25 -2.71 -3.03
C SER A 325 -0.81 -3.78 -2.01
N GLU A 326 0.06 -4.70 -2.44
CA GLU A 326 0.28 -5.99 -1.78
C GLU A 326 0.93 -5.87 -0.40
N SER A 327 0.28 -6.46 0.61
CA SER A 327 0.76 -6.48 1.98
C SER A 327 1.15 -5.09 2.50
N TRP A 328 0.53 -4.03 1.97
CA TRP A 328 0.77 -2.66 2.41
C TRP A 328 0.27 -2.48 3.85
N VAL A 329 1.01 -1.70 4.63
CA VAL A 329 0.60 -1.27 5.98
C VAL A 329 0.73 0.24 6.12
N PRO A 330 -0.12 0.89 6.94
CA PRO A 330 0.09 2.28 7.28
C PRO A 330 1.29 2.40 8.24
N PRO A 331 2.04 3.53 8.23
CA PRO A 331 3.04 3.81 9.24
C PRO A 331 2.32 3.97 10.59
N ALA A 332 2.51 2.98 11.47
CA ALA A 332 1.97 2.97 12.82
C ALA A 332 3.11 2.68 13.82
N PHE A 333 2.89 3.09 15.06
CA PHE A 333 3.81 2.83 16.17
C PHE A 333 4.16 1.33 16.28
N GLY A 334 5.44 1.02 16.48
CA GLY A 334 5.98 -0.35 16.54
C GLY A 334 6.38 -0.95 15.18
N TYR A 335 5.86 -0.45 14.06
CA TYR A 335 6.31 -0.90 12.72
C TYR A 335 7.66 -0.34 12.34
N LEU A 336 8.00 0.88 12.74
CA LEU A 336 9.34 1.45 12.52
C LEU A 336 10.40 0.79 13.41
N GLU A 337 10.02 0.31 14.60
CA GLU A 337 10.91 -0.43 15.50
C GLU A 337 11.20 -1.84 14.98
N THR A 338 10.22 -2.45 14.32
CA THR A 338 10.32 -3.77 13.67
C THR A 338 10.67 -3.66 12.20
N ALA A 339 10.78 -2.45 11.65
CA ALA A 339 11.21 -2.25 10.29
C ALA A 339 12.61 -2.82 10.15
N GLU A 340 12.84 -3.57 9.08
CA GLU A 340 14.21 -3.86 8.71
C GLU A 340 14.95 -2.54 8.58
N MET A 341 15.91 -2.30 9.46
CA MET A 341 16.82 -1.17 9.32
C MET A 341 17.57 -1.38 8.01
N SER A 342 17.08 -0.80 6.92
CA SER A 342 17.83 -0.76 5.68
C SER A 342 19.12 -0.01 6.01
N HIS A 343 20.23 -0.73 6.10
CA HIS A 343 21.53 -0.22 6.59
C HIS A 343 22.16 0.87 5.70
N ARG A 344 21.40 1.47 4.79
CA ARG A 344 21.80 2.55 3.89
C ARG A 344 20.67 3.56 3.79
N ILE A 345 20.41 4.27 4.89
CA ILE A 345 19.75 5.56 4.79
C ILE A 345 20.87 6.55 4.53
N VAL A 346 20.86 7.13 3.34
CA VAL A 346 21.99 7.92 2.86
C VAL A 346 21.55 9.36 2.71
N SER A 347 21.85 10.15 3.74
CA SER A 347 21.95 11.59 3.61
C SER A 347 23.31 11.92 2.99
N GLN A 348 23.44 13.11 2.40
CA GLN A 348 24.76 13.71 2.14
C GLN A 348 25.58 13.97 3.43
N GLY A 349 25.01 13.67 4.61
CA GLY A 349 25.69 13.63 5.90
C GLY A 349 26.15 12.23 6.32
N THR A 350 27.07 12.17 7.28
CA THR A 350 27.55 10.90 7.87
C THR A 350 26.40 10.13 8.53
N ARG A 351 26.58 8.81 8.68
CA ARG A 351 25.63 7.96 9.42
C ARG A 351 25.35 8.50 10.83
N GLU A 352 26.35 9.09 11.48
CA GLU A 352 26.20 9.80 12.74
C GLU A 352 25.27 11.00 12.63
N GLN A 353 25.44 11.90 11.65
CA GLN A 353 24.58 13.08 11.46
C GLN A 353 23.11 12.69 11.26
N PHE A 354 22.87 11.60 10.54
CA PHE A 354 21.52 11.12 10.31
C PHE A 354 20.91 10.42 11.55
N ARG A 355 21.71 9.64 12.27
CA ARG A 355 21.29 9.07 13.57
C ARG A 355 20.97 10.18 14.57
N ASP A 356 21.81 11.20 14.61
CA ASP A 356 21.62 12.37 15.47
C ASP A 356 20.41 13.18 15.03
N TYR A 357 20.12 13.24 13.72
CA TYR A 357 18.87 13.79 13.20
C TYR A 357 17.64 13.00 13.65
N TYR A 358 17.59 11.67 13.52
CA TYR A 358 16.46 10.90 14.04
C TYR A 358 16.32 10.98 15.55
N ARG A 359 17.42 11.18 16.28
CA ARG A 359 17.43 11.41 17.73
C ARG A 359 17.01 12.83 18.10
N SER A 360 17.21 13.80 17.21
CA SER A 360 16.80 15.19 17.43
C SER A 360 15.34 15.44 17.08
N LEU A 361 14.76 14.60 16.22
CA LEU A 361 13.30 14.55 16.07
C LEU A 361 12.70 14.17 17.41
N ASP A 362 11.68 14.93 17.81
CA ASP A 362 10.78 14.53 18.88
C ASP A 362 9.97 13.33 18.35
N GLN A 363 10.53 12.13 18.51
CA GLN A 363 9.98 10.90 17.98
C GLN A 363 8.56 10.69 18.49
N GLU A 364 8.28 11.07 19.74
CA GLU A 364 6.95 11.00 20.34
C GLU A 364 5.94 11.83 19.55
N LYS A 365 6.26 13.07 19.19
CA LYS A 365 5.38 13.91 18.35
C LYS A 365 5.20 13.39 16.92
N VAL A 366 6.26 12.86 16.30
CA VAL A 366 6.16 12.23 14.97
C VAL A 366 5.22 11.02 15.03
N ILE A 367 5.38 10.20 16.07
CA ILE A 367 4.55 9.02 16.34
C ILE A 367 3.11 9.43 16.59
N ASP A 368 2.85 10.43 17.43
CA ASP A 368 1.50 10.93 17.72
C ASP A 368 0.79 11.41 16.45
N SER A 369 1.52 12.11 15.58
CA SER A 369 0.98 12.55 14.28
C SER A 369 0.61 11.35 13.40
N GLN A 370 1.46 10.32 13.34
CA GLN A 370 1.18 9.10 12.59
C GLN A 370 0.00 8.31 13.18
N ILE A 371 -0.11 8.20 14.51
CA ILE A 371 -1.24 7.55 15.18
C ILE A 371 -2.55 8.25 14.83
N ASN A 372 -2.56 9.59 14.87
CA ASN A 372 -3.72 10.38 14.48
C ASN A 372 -4.12 10.11 13.03
N PHE A 373 -3.16 10.05 12.10
CA PHE A 373 -3.44 9.72 10.70
C PHE A 373 -3.94 8.30 10.50
N VAL A 374 -3.40 7.32 11.25
CA VAL A 374 -3.90 5.95 11.23
C VAL A 374 -5.35 5.92 11.68
N ASN A 375 -5.73 6.66 12.73
CA ASN A 375 -7.11 6.71 13.20
C ASN A 375 -8.05 7.35 12.16
N VAL A 376 -7.66 8.49 11.57
CA VAL A 376 -8.41 9.11 10.46
C VAL A 376 -8.51 8.15 9.26
N TRP A 377 -7.44 7.42 8.96
CA TRP A 377 -7.42 6.42 7.90
C TRP A 377 -8.39 5.27 8.21
N ARG A 378 -8.42 4.76 9.44
CA ARG A 378 -9.37 3.71 9.86
C ARG A 378 -10.81 4.16 9.70
N ASP A 379 -11.12 5.38 10.12
CA ASP A 379 -12.44 5.98 9.95
C ASP A 379 -12.83 6.08 8.48
N ASN A 380 -11.90 6.54 7.64
CA ASN A 380 -12.09 6.63 6.19
C ASN A 380 -12.31 5.25 5.56
N ILE A 381 -11.48 4.25 5.88
CA ILE A 381 -11.60 2.89 5.35
C ILE A 381 -12.92 2.25 5.76
N PHE A 382 -13.32 2.37 7.03
CA PHE A 382 -14.62 1.90 7.49
C PHE A 382 -15.76 2.55 6.68
N SER A 383 -15.73 3.87 6.57
CA SER A 383 -16.71 4.65 5.79
C SER A 383 -16.75 4.24 4.32
N TYR A 384 -15.59 3.99 3.71
CA TYR A 384 -15.47 3.55 2.33
C TYR A 384 -16.03 2.14 2.15
N ILE A 385 -15.66 1.18 2.99
CA ILE A 385 -16.19 -0.19 2.91
C ILE A 385 -17.71 -0.17 3.07
N ASP A 386 -18.24 0.51 4.08
CA ASP A 386 -19.69 0.60 4.32
C ASP A 386 -20.44 1.24 3.14
N THR A 387 -19.93 2.37 2.63
CA THR A 387 -20.55 3.07 1.49
C THR A 387 -20.51 2.21 0.22
N GLY A 388 -19.35 1.62 -0.09
CA GLY A 388 -19.18 0.81 -1.29
C GLY A 388 -19.93 -0.51 -1.22
N PHE A 389 -19.99 -1.15 -0.05
CA PHE A 389 -20.81 -2.34 0.18
C PHE A 389 -22.28 -2.05 -0.14
N LYS A 390 -22.83 -0.94 0.38
CA LYS A 390 -24.23 -0.54 0.10
C LYS A 390 -24.49 -0.30 -1.38
N ILE A 391 -23.53 0.29 -2.10
CA ILE A 391 -23.62 0.49 -3.55
C ILE A 391 -23.60 -0.87 -4.28
N LEU A 392 -22.65 -1.74 -3.92
CA LEU A 392 -22.48 -3.04 -4.58
C LEU A 392 -23.61 -4.02 -4.29
N ALA A 393 -24.19 -3.99 -3.09
CA ALA A 393 -25.33 -4.83 -2.72
C ALA A 393 -26.59 -4.54 -3.56
N ASN A 394 -26.71 -3.32 -4.07
CA ASN A 394 -27.79 -2.92 -4.97
C ASN A 394 -27.41 -3.01 -6.47
N ALA A 395 -26.15 -3.31 -6.76
CA ALA A 395 -25.65 -3.44 -8.12
C ALA A 395 -25.72 -4.89 -8.60
N LYS A 396 -25.85 -5.08 -9.93
CA LYS A 396 -25.68 -6.40 -10.53
C LYS A 396 -24.18 -6.74 -10.59
N ILE A 397 -23.68 -7.44 -9.58
CA ILE A 397 -22.31 -7.95 -9.48
C ILE A 397 -22.23 -9.44 -9.82
N ASN A 398 -21.01 -10.00 -9.90
CA ASN A 398 -20.77 -11.41 -10.15
C ASN A 398 -21.45 -12.29 -9.08
N GLU A 399 -22.22 -13.30 -9.49
CA GLU A 399 -22.98 -14.17 -8.58
C GLU A 399 -22.10 -14.93 -7.58
N THR A 400 -20.83 -15.18 -7.93
CA THR A 400 -19.84 -15.78 -7.02
C THR A 400 -19.54 -14.91 -5.80
N MET A 401 -19.96 -13.64 -5.80
CA MET A 401 -19.81 -12.69 -4.70
C MET A 401 -20.97 -12.74 -3.70
N ASN A 402 -22.06 -13.48 -3.95
CA ASN A 402 -23.23 -13.50 -3.07
C ASN A 402 -22.92 -13.96 -1.62
N LEU A 403 -22.09 -14.98 -1.45
CA LEU A 403 -21.68 -15.46 -0.13
C LEU A 403 -20.72 -14.47 0.56
N PRO A 404 -19.63 -14.00 -0.08
CA PRO A 404 -18.80 -12.91 0.45
C PRO A 404 -19.60 -11.67 0.86
N LEU A 405 -20.61 -11.28 0.07
CA LEU A 405 -21.46 -10.12 0.34
C LEU A 405 -22.23 -10.26 1.65
N ARG A 406 -22.86 -11.42 1.88
CA ARG A 406 -23.55 -11.71 3.15
C ARG A 406 -22.61 -11.70 4.36
N ARG A 407 -21.41 -12.27 4.20
CA ARG A 407 -20.40 -12.28 5.27
C ARG A 407 -19.91 -10.87 5.60
N LEU A 408 -19.70 -10.04 4.57
CA LEU A 408 -19.33 -8.64 4.77
C LEU A 408 -20.47 -7.85 5.43
N GLU A 409 -21.72 -8.11 5.07
CA GLU A 409 -22.90 -7.53 5.71
C GLU A 409 -22.94 -7.83 7.22
N ASP A 410 -22.73 -9.11 7.59
CA ASP A 410 -22.70 -9.54 8.99
C ASP A 410 -21.61 -8.79 9.77
N ILE A 411 -20.43 -8.60 9.17
CA ILE A 411 -19.29 -7.91 9.80
C ILE A 411 -19.50 -6.39 9.89
N LEU A 412 -20.18 -5.79 8.91
CA LEU A 412 -20.54 -4.38 8.96
C LEU A 412 -21.70 -4.11 9.93
N SER A 413 -22.38 -5.14 10.42
CA SER A 413 -23.40 -5.00 11.45
C SER A 413 -22.78 -4.60 12.79
N PRO A 414 -23.21 -3.49 13.41
CA PRO A 414 -22.66 -3.04 14.69
C PRO A 414 -22.97 -4.00 15.84
N LYS A 415 -23.87 -4.98 15.64
CA LYS A 415 -24.28 -5.97 16.66
C LYS A 415 -23.14 -6.90 17.11
N LEU A 416 -22.03 -6.95 16.40
CA LEU A 416 -20.91 -7.87 16.69
C LEU A 416 -19.79 -7.27 17.56
N PHE A 417 -19.88 -6.00 17.96
CA PHE A 417 -18.76 -5.28 18.61
C PHE A 417 -19.16 -4.59 19.91
N ASN A 418 -18.21 -4.46 20.84
CA ASN A 418 -18.46 -3.84 22.14
C ASN A 418 -18.45 -2.30 22.10
N SER A 419 -17.82 -1.72 21.06
CA SER A 419 -17.76 -0.26 20.83
C SER A 419 -17.63 0.06 19.34
N SER A 420 -17.94 1.31 18.96
CA SER A 420 -17.75 1.80 17.60
C SER A 420 -16.28 1.81 17.17
N GLU A 421 -15.36 2.10 18.08
CA GLU A 421 -13.93 2.17 17.77
C GLU A 421 -13.35 0.76 17.52
N GLU A 422 -13.72 -0.23 18.34
CA GLU A 422 -13.35 -1.62 18.10
C GLU A 422 -13.88 -2.13 16.75
N HIS A 423 -15.08 -1.70 16.36
CA HIS A 423 -15.69 -2.07 15.08
C HIS A 423 -14.90 -1.49 13.90
N LYS A 424 -14.64 -0.17 13.91
CA LYS A 424 -13.85 0.51 12.89
C LYS A 424 -12.46 -0.09 12.75
N GLU A 425 -11.80 -0.35 13.87
CA GLU A 425 -10.48 -0.98 13.88
C GLU A 425 -10.54 -2.35 13.19
N LYS A 426 -11.49 -3.23 13.57
CA LYS A 426 -11.60 -4.57 12.97
C LYS A 426 -11.89 -4.52 11.47
N VAL A 427 -12.82 -3.67 11.03
CA VAL A 427 -13.15 -3.52 9.60
C VAL A 427 -11.96 -2.97 8.80
N SER A 428 -11.26 -1.97 9.34
CA SER A 428 -10.06 -1.44 8.68
C SER A 428 -8.91 -2.46 8.61
N ASN A 429 -8.77 -3.33 9.61
CA ASN A 429 -7.77 -4.40 9.58
C ASN A 429 -8.12 -5.48 8.55
N MET A 430 -9.41 -5.77 8.31
CA MET A 430 -9.80 -6.66 7.21
C MET A 430 -9.41 -6.13 5.84
N TYR A 431 -9.38 -4.82 5.65
CA TYR A 431 -8.83 -4.25 4.43
C TYR A 431 -7.34 -4.59 4.30
N LEU A 432 -6.55 -4.43 5.36
CA LEU A 432 -5.13 -4.83 5.37
C LEU A 432 -4.96 -6.32 5.09
N ASP A 433 -5.78 -7.17 5.71
CA ASP A 433 -5.80 -8.60 5.44
C ASP A 433 -6.06 -8.85 3.94
N ALA A 434 -7.03 -8.17 3.33
CA ALA A 434 -7.39 -8.37 1.93
C ALA A 434 -6.23 -8.01 0.98
N LEU A 435 -5.42 -7.02 1.35
CA LEU A 435 -4.20 -6.66 0.62
C LEU A 435 -3.12 -7.74 0.64
N THR A 436 -3.20 -8.69 1.56
CA THR A 436 -2.27 -9.83 1.60
C THR A 436 -2.57 -10.91 0.56
N VAL A 437 -3.77 -10.88 -0.06
CA VAL A 437 -4.08 -11.69 -1.25
C VAL A 437 -3.52 -10.98 -2.48
N HIS A 438 -2.34 -11.39 -2.94
CA HIS A 438 -1.58 -10.67 -3.97
C HIS A 438 -2.28 -10.62 -5.33
N LYS A 439 -2.73 -9.44 -5.73
CA LYS A 439 -3.47 -9.19 -6.98
C LYS A 439 -3.51 -7.69 -7.33
N LYS A 440 -3.58 -7.32 -8.62
CA LYS A 440 -3.80 -5.92 -9.03
C LYS A 440 -5.21 -5.48 -8.65
N ASP A 441 -5.36 -4.29 -8.10
CA ASP A 441 -6.64 -3.78 -7.60
C ASP A 441 -7.70 -3.73 -8.72
N TRP A 442 -7.34 -3.36 -9.95
CA TRP A 442 -8.30 -3.34 -11.07
C TRP A 442 -8.80 -4.74 -11.46
N GLU A 443 -7.99 -5.78 -11.30
CA GLU A 443 -8.41 -7.17 -11.56
C GLU A 443 -9.39 -7.67 -10.49
N ARG A 444 -9.32 -7.11 -9.27
CA ARG A 444 -10.30 -7.39 -8.21
C ARG A 444 -11.65 -6.78 -8.56
N LEU A 445 -11.64 -5.53 -9.03
CA LEU A 445 -12.84 -4.88 -9.55
C LEU A 445 -13.43 -5.69 -10.72
N LYS A 446 -12.60 -6.12 -11.67
CA LYS A 446 -13.01 -6.98 -12.79
C LYS A 446 -13.77 -8.22 -12.30
N ASN A 447 -13.18 -8.94 -11.35
CA ASN A 447 -13.77 -10.13 -10.75
C ASN A 447 -15.14 -9.86 -10.10
N VAL A 448 -15.22 -8.82 -9.27
CA VAL A 448 -16.46 -8.46 -8.56
C VAL A 448 -17.53 -8.00 -9.55
N PHE A 449 -17.15 -7.25 -10.58
CA PHE A 449 -18.08 -6.75 -11.59
C PHE A 449 -18.56 -7.81 -12.58
N GLY A 450 -17.86 -8.95 -12.69
CA GLY A 450 -18.20 -10.05 -13.59
C GLY A 450 -17.95 -9.71 -15.06
N ILE A 451 -16.84 -9.01 -15.32
CA ILE A 451 -16.35 -8.66 -16.66
C ILE A 451 -15.42 -9.74 -17.19
#